data_AF-A0A7J4DW27-F1
#
_entry.id   AF-A0A7J4DW27-F1
#
_cell.length_a   1.000
_cell.length_b   1.000
_cell.length_c   1.000
_cell.angle_alpha   90.00
_cell.angle_beta   90.00
_cell.angle_gamma   90.00
#
_symmetry.space_group_name_H-M   'P 1'
#
loop_
_entity.id
_entity.type
_entity.pdbx_description
1 polymer ?
#
loop_
_entity_poly.entity_id
_entity_poly.type
_entity_poly.pdbx_seq_one_letter_code
_entity_poly.pdbx_strand_id
1 'polypeptide(L)'
;AAVVFPELGLEMWPRPASSGIITTIEGFLVRFKEIIDSLCKQQDVDKNECEKRKQMIDWALERRDRCSDNERYVMVLDDPEGASYVYGERVLITALTEDVDYLEIAREAKETIRWVEASQKY
;
A
#
# COMPACT_ATOMS: atom_id res chain seq x y z
N ALA A 1 -7.80 11.37 0.83
CA ALA A 1 -6.80 10.40 1.31
C ALA A 1 -5.55 10.31 0.43
N ALA A 2 -4.38 10.28 1.06
CA ALA A 2 -3.13 9.80 0.47
C ALA A 2 -3.03 8.27 0.62
N VAL A 3 -2.39 7.62 -0.35
CA VAL A 3 -2.20 6.16 -0.39
C VAL A 3 -0.71 5.87 -0.39
N VAL A 4 -0.26 5.10 0.60
CA VAL A 4 1.16 4.77 0.80
C VAL A 4 1.33 3.26 0.91
N PHE A 5 2.33 2.72 0.21
CA PHE A 5 2.84 1.36 0.40
C PHE A 5 4.30 1.48 0.85
N PRO A 6 4.56 1.59 2.17
CA PRO A 6 5.86 1.96 2.70
C PRO A 6 6.97 1.00 2.28
N GLU A 7 6.71 -0.30 2.30
CA GLU A 7 7.69 -1.34 1.96
C GLU A 7 7.99 -1.42 0.47
N LEU A 8 7.07 -0.93 -0.36
CA LEU A 8 7.26 -0.81 -1.81
C LEU A 8 7.83 0.56 -2.20
N GLY A 9 7.94 1.48 -1.23
CA GLY A 9 8.32 2.87 -1.44
C GLY A 9 7.36 3.63 -2.37
N LEU A 10 6.10 3.21 -2.47
CA LEU A 10 5.12 3.82 -3.36
C LEU A 10 4.23 4.79 -2.58
N GLU A 11 3.96 5.94 -3.16
CA GLU A 11 3.12 6.96 -2.54
C GLU A 11 2.34 7.72 -3.61
N MET A 12 1.07 8.00 -3.32
CA MET A 12 0.19 8.78 -4.17
C MET A 12 -0.61 9.75 -3.33
N TRP A 13 -0.41 11.04 -3.59
CA TRP A 13 -1.14 12.13 -2.97
C TRP A 13 -2.37 12.52 -3.82
N PRO A 14 -3.50 12.84 -3.18
CA PRO A 14 -4.67 13.34 -3.89
C PRO A 14 -4.34 14.68 -4.55
N ARG A 15 -4.90 14.90 -5.75
CA ARG A 15 -4.84 16.21 -6.42
C ARG A 15 -6.11 16.99 -6.13
N PRO A 16 -6.11 18.33 -6.20
CA PRO A 16 -7.31 19.15 -5.93
C PRO A 16 -8.54 18.77 -6.77
N ALA A 17 -8.35 18.14 -7.92
CA ALA A 17 -9.40 17.68 -8.82
C ALA A 17 -9.67 16.16 -8.76
N SER A 18 -9.12 15.43 -7.79
CA SER A 18 -9.39 13.99 -7.68
C SER A 18 -10.81 13.76 -7.16
N SER A 19 -11.64 13.08 -7.96
CA SER A 19 -12.91 12.52 -7.49
C SER A 19 -12.67 11.37 -6.52
N GLY A 20 -13.65 11.06 -5.66
CA GLY A 20 -13.65 9.82 -4.91
C GLY A 20 -13.53 8.60 -5.83
N ILE A 21 -12.76 7.60 -5.43
CA ILE A 21 -12.50 6.38 -6.20
C ILE A 21 -12.94 5.19 -5.37
N ILE A 22 -13.77 4.32 -5.94
CA ILE A 22 -14.04 2.99 -5.38
C ILE A 22 -13.09 2.03 -6.09
N THR A 23 -12.18 1.42 -5.34
CA THR A 23 -11.17 0.50 -5.90
C THR A 23 -10.72 -0.52 -4.84
N THR A 24 -9.86 -1.45 -5.25
CA THR A 24 -9.22 -2.43 -4.37
C THR A 24 -7.74 -2.11 -4.20
N ILE A 25 -7.06 -2.82 -3.30
CA ILE A 25 -5.61 -2.68 -3.09
C ILE A 25 -4.85 -3.00 -4.38
N GLU A 26 -5.27 -4.04 -5.11
CA GLU A 26 -4.69 -4.41 -6.41
C GLU A 26 -4.95 -3.33 -7.46
N GLY A 27 -6.13 -2.71 -7.44
CA GLY A 27 -6.43 -1.57 -8.32
C GLY A 27 -5.44 -0.43 -8.14
N PHE A 28 -5.02 -0.15 -6.90
CA PHE A 28 -3.96 0.82 -6.63
C PHE A 28 -2.59 0.35 -7.14
N LEU A 29 -2.21 -0.91 -6.90
CA LEU A 29 -0.93 -1.45 -7.38
C LEU A 29 -0.81 -1.43 -8.90
N VAL A 30 -1.88 -1.82 -9.62
CA VAL A 30 -1.96 -1.72 -11.09
C VAL A 30 -1.80 -0.26 -11.53
N ARG A 31 -2.49 0.67 -10.88
CA ARG A 31 -2.37 2.10 -11.18
C ARG A 31 -0.94 2.62 -10.97
N PHE A 32 -0.26 2.22 -9.90
CA PHE A 32 1.15 2.55 -9.70
C PHE A 32 2.03 2.00 -10.83
N LYS A 33 1.78 0.76 -11.25
CA LYS A 33 2.52 0.13 -12.36
C LYS A 33 2.35 0.92 -13.67
N GLU A 34 1.13 1.32 -14.01
CA GLU A 34 0.83 2.13 -15.20
C GLU A 34 1.52 3.51 -15.18
N ILE A 35 1.55 4.16 -14.00
CA ILE A 35 2.25 5.43 -13.81
C ILE A 35 3.75 5.24 -14.00
N ILE A 36 4.34 4.22 -13.37
CA ILE A 36 5.75 3.89 -13.52
C ILE A 36 6.07 3.58 -14.98
N ASP A 37 5.28 2.74 -15.66
CA ASP A 37 5.44 2.45 -17.09
C ASP A 37 5.48 3.71 -17.96
N SER A 38 4.66 4.71 -17.62
CA SER A 38 4.61 5.99 -18.32
C SER A 38 5.84 6.84 -18.05
N LEU A 39 6.30 6.91 -16.79
CA LEU A 39 7.51 7.64 -16.39
C LEU A 39 8.77 7.01 -16.99
N CYS A 40 8.87 5.69 -17.02
CA CYS A 40 10.03 4.96 -17.55
C CYS A 40 10.25 5.15 -19.07
N LYS A 41 9.27 5.72 -19.79
CA LYS A 41 9.42 6.09 -21.21
C LYS A 41 10.16 7.41 -21.41
N GLN A 42 10.36 8.20 -20.35
CA GLN A 42 11.09 9.46 -20.40
C GLN A 42 12.61 9.21 -20.49
N GLN A 43 13.33 10.08 -21.21
CA GLN A 43 14.77 9.88 -21.48
C GLN A 43 15.65 9.97 -20.22
N ASP A 44 15.23 10.75 -19.22
CA ASP A 44 16.06 11.07 -18.04
C ASP A 44 15.79 10.15 -16.83
N VAL A 45 15.11 9.02 -17.04
CA VAL A 45 14.76 8.08 -15.97
C VAL A 45 15.66 6.85 -15.99
N ASP A 46 16.13 6.44 -14.82
CA ASP A 46 16.89 5.20 -14.65
C ASP A 46 15.98 3.98 -14.90
N LYS A 47 16.25 3.30 -16.02
CA LYS A 47 15.50 2.10 -16.43
C LYS A 47 15.65 0.93 -15.47
N ASN A 48 16.79 0.82 -14.77
CA ASN A 48 17.01 -0.27 -13.82
C ASN A 48 16.15 -0.08 -12.57
N GLU A 49 16.08 1.15 -12.04
CA GLU A 49 15.20 1.47 -10.90
C GLU A 49 13.73 1.29 -11.28
N CYS A 50 13.36 1.71 -12.48
CA CYS A 50 12.05 1.45 -13.07
C CYS A 50 11.66 -0.03 -13.09
N GLU A 51 12.54 -0.89 -13.61
CA GLU A 51 12.30 -2.32 -13.69
C GLU A 51 12.19 -2.95 -12.30
N LYS A 52 13.08 -2.56 -11.38
CA LYS A 52 13.04 -3.00 -9.98
C LYS A 52 11.71 -2.66 -9.31
N ARG A 53 11.21 -1.43 -9.49
CA ARG A 53 9.92 -0.97 -8.95
C ARG A 53 8.76 -1.80 -9.49
N LYS A 54 8.74 -2.10 -10.79
CA LYS A 54 7.71 -2.94 -11.40
C LYS A 54 7.73 -4.36 -10.85
N GLN A 55 8.93 -4.95 -10.70
CA GLN A 55 9.08 -6.28 -10.10
C GLN A 55 8.59 -6.33 -8.66
N MET A 56 8.80 -5.27 -7.87
CA MET A 56 8.25 -5.18 -6.51
C MET A 56 6.71 -5.12 -6.50
N ILE A 57 6.11 -4.41 -7.47
CA ILE A 57 4.65 -4.38 -7.62
C ILE A 57 4.12 -5.76 -8.06
N ASP A 58 4.78 -6.41 -9.01
CA ASP A 58 4.40 -7.75 -9.47
C ASP A 58 4.50 -8.77 -8.34
N TRP A 59 5.57 -8.70 -7.55
CA TRP A 59 5.72 -9.48 -6.31
C TRP A 59 4.54 -9.28 -5.35
N ALA A 60 4.07 -8.04 -5.17
CA ALA A 60 2.95 -7.71 -4.29
C ALA A 60 1.61 -8.23 -4.82
N LEU A 61 1.42 -8.21 -6.15
CA LEU A 61 0.21 -8.72 -6.82
C LEU A 61 0.13 -10.25 -6.78
N GLU A 62 1.25 -10.94 -6.99
CA GLU A 62 1.32 -12.41 -7.03
C GLU A 62 1.09 -13.07 -5.66
N ARG A 63 1.44 -12.37 -4.58
CA ARG A 63 1.49 -12.94 -3.22
C ARG A 63 0.22 -12.81 -2.40
N ARG A 64 -0.87 -12.32 -2.99
CA ARG A 64 -2.16 -12.07 -2.32
C ARG A 64 -2.72 -13.28 -1.54
N ASP A 65 -2.44 -14.51 -2.00
CA ASP A 65 -3.07 -15.74 -1.49
C ASP A 65 -2.08 -16.68 -0.75
N ARG A 66 -0.80 -16.32 -0.61
CA ARG A 66 0.26 -17.30 -0.23
C ARG A 66 1.30 -16.81 0.76
N CYS A 67 1.03 -15.78 1.54
CA CYS A 67 2.08 -15.18 2.36
C CYS A 67 2.33 -15.91 3.68
N SER A 68 3.56 -16.38 3.82
CA SER A 68 4.22 -16.44 5.11
C SER A 68 4.34 -15.02 5.70
N ASP A 69 4.45 -14.96 7.03
CA ASP A 69 4.49 -13.75 7.83
C ASP A 69 5.54 -12.69 7.41
N ASN A 70 6.59 -13.09 6.70
CA ASN A 70 7.67 -12.21 6.23
C ASN A 70 7.45 -11.64 4.82
N GLU A 71 6.39 -12.05 4.13
CA GLU A 71 6.09 -11.64 2.74
C GLU A 71 4.88 -10.69 2.65
N ARG A 72 4.39 -10.20 3.80
CA ARG A 72 3.27 -9.25 3.86
C ARG A 72 3.75 -7.82 3.61
N TYR A 73 2.89 -7.00 3.04
CA TYR A 73 3.04 -5.54 2.91
C TYR A 73 1.82 -4.84 3.51
N VAL A 74 1.97 -3.58 3.87
CA VAL A 74 0.89 -2.76 4.43
C VAL A 74 0.56 -1.63 3.46
N MET A 75 -0.73 -1.38 3.29
CA MET A 75 -1.22 -0.17 2.65
C MET A 75 -1.69 0.78 3.74
N VAL A 76 -1.15 1.99 3.76
CA VAL A 76 -1.63 3.07 4.63
C VAL A 76 -2.51 4.00 3.81
N LEU A 77 -3.67 4.33 4.38
CA LEU A 77 -4.62 5.28 3.83
C LEU A 77 -4.72 6.46 4.81
N ASP A 78 -4.02 7.55 4.52
CA ASP A 78 -4.05 8.77 5.32
C ASP A 78 -5.17 9.68 4.81
N ASP A 79 -6.26 9.79 5.57
CA ASP A 79 -7.42 10.60 5.19
C ASP A 79 -7.83 11.59 6.27
N PRO A 80 -7.35 12.84 6.20
CA PRO A 80 -7.66 13.88 7.19
C PRO A 80 -9.15 14.17 7.35
N GLU A 81 -9.92 14.00 6.28
CA GLU A 81 -11.38 14.26 6.25
C GLU A 81 -12.21 13.06 6.73
N GLY A 82 -11.60 11.88 6.94
CA GLY A 82 -12.29 10.67 7.37
C GLY A 82 -13.41 10.19 6.44
N ALA A 83 -13.32 10.50 5.14
CA ALA A 83 -14.34 10.18 4.14
C ALA A 83 -14.10 8.83 3.45
N SER A 84 -12.96 8.19 3.70
CA SER A 84 -12.54 6.94 3.08
C SER A 84 -12.94 5.71 3.90
N TYR A 85 -13.22 4.61 3.20
CA TYR A 85 -13.64 3.35 3.80
C TYR A 85 -12.85 2.19 3.21
N VAL A 86 -12.39 1.27 4.07
CA VAL A 86 -11.72 0.03 3.66
C VAL A 86 -12.53 -1.15 4.20
N TYR A 87 -12.78 -2.13 3.35
CA TYR A 87 -13.51 -3.35 3.71
C TYR A 87 -12.60 -4.57 3.56
N GLY A 88 -12.54 -5.41 4.60
CA GLY A 88 -11.75 -6.65 4.59
C GLY A 88 -11.60 -7.24 5.99
N GLU A 89 -11.11 -8.47 6.08
CA GLU A 89 -10.93 -9.19 7.35
C GLU A 89 -9.71 -8.70 8.16
N ARG A 90 -8.73 -8.07 7.50
CA ARG A 90 -7.46 -7.64 8.09
C ARG A 90 -7.28 -6.13 7.94
N VAL A 91 -8.21 -5.38 8.50
CA VAL A 91 -8.17 -3.92 8.49
C VAL A 91 -7.87 -3.43 9.90
N LEU A 92 -6.83 -2.61 10.02
CA LEU A 92 -6.53 -1.86 11.24
C LEU A 92 -6.85 -0.39 10.98
N ILE A 93 -7.64 0.20 11.87
CA ILE A 93 -7.96 1.63 11.84
C ILE A 93 -7.28 2.25 13.06
N THR A 94 -6.45 3.25 12.82
CA THR A 94 -5.77 4.00 13.87
C THR A 94 -5.92 5.49 13.61
N ALA A 95 -5.89 6.29 14.67
CA ALA A 95 -5.78 7.74 14.55
C ALA A 95 -4.32 8.11 14.31
N LEU A 96 -4.06 8.92 13.28
CA LEU A 96 -2.73 9.42 12.99
C LEU A 96 -2.42 10.65 13.86
N THR A 97 -1.18 10.76 14.32
CA THR A 97 -0.60 11.96 14.96
C THR A 97 0.01 12.88 13.91
N GLU A 98 0.38 14.12 14.25
CA GLU A 98 0.95 15.08 13.28
C GLU A 98 2.29 14.62 12.69
N ASP A 99 3.10 13.88 13.44
CA ASP A 99 4.34 13.26 12.97
C ASP A 99 4.09 11.78 12.64
N VAL A 100 3.95 11.45 11.35
CA VAL A 100 3.63 10.09 10.89
C VAL A 100 4.84 9.43 10.26
N ASP A 101 5.34 8.36 10.88
CA ASP A 101 6.27 7.42 10.24
C ASP A 101 5.48 6.22 9.71
N TYR A 102 5.24 6.22 8.40
CA TYR A 102 4.49 5.15 7.73
C TYR A 102 5.17 3.78 7.79
N LEU A 103 6.52 3.72 7.87
CA LEU A 103 7.24 2.45 8.01
C LEU A 103 7.07 1.87 9.41
N GLU A 104 7.09 2.73 10.44
CA GLU A 104 6.83 2.30 11.82
C GLU A 104 5.40 1.77 11.98
N ILE A 105 4.40 2.49 11.45
CA ILE A 105 3.01 2.04 11.44
C ILE A 105 2.86 0.70 10.71
N ALA A 106 3.48 0.55 9.54
CA ALA A 106 3.46 -0.71 8.80
C ALA A 106 4.08 -1.86 9.59
N ARG A 107 5.17 -1.61 10.33
CA ARG A 107 5.80 -2.60 11.21
C ARG A 107 4.86 -3.03 12.33
N GLU A 108 4.29 -2.08 13.06
CA GLU A 108 3.33 -2.35 14.15
C GLU A 108 2.08 -3.09 13.66
N ALA A 109 1.57 -2.70 12.50
CA ALA A 109 0.43 -3.36 11.87
C ALA A 109 0.72 -4.84 11.56
N LYS A 110 1.92 -5.16 11.05
CA LYS A 110 2.33 -6.56 10.82
C LYS A 110 2.42 -7.36 12.11
N GLU A 111 2.96 -6.78 13.19
CA GLU A 111 3.00 -7.43 14.50
C GLU A 111 1.60 -7.67 15.05
N THR A 112 0.71 -6.69 14.91
CA THR A 112 -0.68 -6.78 15.41
C THR A 112 -1.50 -7.80 14.63
N ILE A 113 -1.45 -7.77 13.28
CA ILE A 113 -2.20 -8.72 12.44
C ILE A 113 -1.74 -10.16 12.69
N ARG A 114 -0.46 -10.39 13.02
CA ARG A 114 0.04 -11.72 13.40
C ARG A 114 -0.65 -12.31 14.64
N TRP A 115 -1.09 -11.48 15.59
CA TRP A 115 -1.83 -11.96 16.77
C TRP A 115 -3.29 -12.35 16.45
N VAL A 116 -3.90 -11.72 15.45
CA VAL A 116 -5.31 -11.95 15.10
C VAL A 116 -5.52 -13.35 14.48
N GLU A 117 -4.53 -13.90 13.78
CA GLU A 117 -4.61 -15.28 13.24
C GLU A 117 -4.36 -16.39 14.28
N ALA A 118 -3.83 -16.06 15.46
CA ALA A 118 -3.43 -17.07 16.46
C ALA A 118 -4.53 -17.41 17.50
N SER A 119 -5.71 -16.76 17.45
CA SER A 119 -6.73 -16.85 18.50
C SER A 119 -8.07 -17.47 18.08
N GLN A 120 -8.07 -18.40 17.12
CA GLN A 120 -9.18 -19.35 16.96
C GLN A 120 -8.74 -20.76 17.33
N LYS A 121 -8.69 -21.02 18.64
CA LYS A 121 -9.00 -22.33 19.19
C LYS A 121 -10.34 -22.21 19.90
N TYR A 122 -11.39 -22.79 19.33
CA TYR A 122 -12.38 -23.61 20.03
C TYR A 122 -13.08 -24.51 19.01
#